data_AF-A0A2V7GGW8-F1
#
_entry.id   AF-A0A2V7GGW8-F1
#
_cell.length_a   1.000
_cell.length_b   1.000
_cell.length_c   1.000
_cell.angle_alpha   90.00
_cell.angle_beta   90.00
_cell.angle_gamma   90.00
#
_symmetry.space_group_name_H-M   'P 1'
#
loop_
_entity.id
_entity.type
_entity.pdbx_description
1 polymer ?
#
loop_
_entity_poly.entity_id
_entity_poly.type
_entity_poly.pdbx_seq_one_letter_code
_entity_poly.pdbx_strand_id
1 'polypeptide(L)'
;MIENWWNEMDSAILECLRDGGPMSPAELGRRVGMSEGEATTFLATLIREGRVRMQLVEAGGPLTGDREARVDESVQRVHAALTA
;
A
#
# COMPACT_ATOMS: atom_id res chain seq x y z
N MET A 1 19.30 -12.84 -4.73
CA MET A 1 18.03 -13.34 -5.31
C MET A 1 16.81 -12.51 -4.93
N ILE A 2 16.72 -11.93 -3.72
CA ILE A 2 15.57 -11.09 -3.30
C ILE A 2 15.55 -9.72 -4.02
N GLU A 3 16.71 -9.11 -4.29
CA GLU A 3 16.80 -7.81 -4.99
C GLU A 3 16.20 -7.81 -6.40
N ASN A 4 16.27 -8.94 -7.11
CA ASN A 4 15.73 -9.03 -8.47
C ASN A 4 14.20 -8.95 -8.46
N TRP A 5 13.56 -9.58 -7.47
CA TRP A 5 12.11 -9.54 -7.31
C TRP A 5 11.60 -8.13 -6.97
N TRP A 6 12.31 -7.40 -6.10
CA TRP A 6 11.98 -5.99 -5.80
C TRP A 6 12.13 -5.08 -7.03
N ASN A 7 13.18 -5.26 -7.82
CA ASN A 7 13.37 -4.48 -9.05
C ASN A 7 12.32 -4.78 -10.12
N GLU A 8 11.87 -6.04 -10.24
CA GLU A 8 10.79 -6.44 -11.15
C GLU A 8 9.46 -5.78 -10.75
N MET A 9 9.14 -5.73 -9.45
CA MET A 9 7.92 -5.08 -8.98
C MET A 9 7.94 -3.56 -9.19
N ASP A 10 9.06 -2.91 -8.91
CA ASP A 10 9.22 -1.49 -9.21
C ASP A 10 9.05 -1.21 -10.71
N SER A 11 9.59 -2.08 -11.56
CA SER A 11 9.47 -1.94 -13.02
C SER A 11 8.02 -2.05 -13.46
N ALA A 12 7.28 -3.05 -12.96
CA ALA A 12 5.86 -3.23 -13.26
C ALA A 12 5.01 -2.01 -12.82
N ILE A 13 5.30 -1.44 -11.64
CA ILE A 13 4.63 -0.23 -11.15
C ILE A 13 4.91 0.96 -12.09
N LEU A 14 6.18 1.18 -12.45
CA LEU A 14 6.58 2.29 -13.31
C LEU A 14 6.01 2.17 -14.72
N GLU A 15 5.95 0.96 -15.28
CA GLU A 15 5.31 0.68 -16.57
C GLU A 15 3.82 0.97 -16.51
N CYS A 16 3.11 0.48 -15.49
CA CYS A 16 1.69 0.75 -15.31
C CYS A 16 1.38 2.26 -15.22
N LEU A 17 2.22 3.03 -14.54
CA LEU A 17 2.08 4.50 -14.44
C LEU A 17 2.40 5.21 -15.75
N ARG A 18 3.38 4.72 -16.53
CA ARG A 18 3.71 5.30 -17.85
C ARG A 18 2.59 5.08 -18.86
N ASP A 19 2.04 3.87 -18.89
CA ASP A 19 1.00 3.49 -19.86
C ASP A 19 -0.37 4.02 -19.44
N GLY A 20 -0.65 4.02 -18.13
CA GLY A 20 -1.95 4.33 -17.57
C GLY A 20 -2.14 5.77 -17.09
N GLY A 21 -1.06 6.54 -16.95
CA GLY A 21 -1.08 7.88 -16.37
C GLY A 21 -1.25 7.89 -14.83
N PRO A 22 -1.49 9.09 -14.24
CA PRO A 22 -1.74 9.21 -12.80
C PRO A 22 -2.98 8.42 -12.36
N MET A 23 -2.87 7.71 -11.24
CA MET A 23 -3.96 6.90 -10.67
C MET A 23 -3.81 6.75 -9.14
N SER A 24 -4.88 6.32 -8.48
CA SER A 24 -4.86 6.02 -7.05
C SER A 24 -4.07 4.74 -6.72
N PRO A 25 -3.55 4.57 -5.48
CA PRO A 25 -2.92 3.32 -5.04
C PRO A 25 -3.84 2.10 -5.20
N ALA A 26 -5.14 2.26 -4.96
CA ALA A 26 -6.13 1.19 -5.13
C ALA A 26 -6.28 0.75 -6.59
N GLU A 27 -6.30 1.71 -7.54
CA GLU A 27 -6.34 1.41 -8.97
C GLU A 27 -5.06 0.77 -9.46
N LEU A 28 -3.91 1.31 -9.04
CA LEU A 28 -2.60 0.73 -9.35
C LEU A 28 -2.55 -0.72 -8.88
N GLY A 29 -2.91 -0.98 -7.62
CA GLY A 29 -2.89 -2.31 -7.03
C GLY A 29 -3.70 -3.32 -7.84
N ARG A 30 -4.92 -2.95 -8.26
CA ARG A 30 -5.76 -3.79 -9.12
C ARG A 30 -5.11 -4.11 -10.47
N ARG A 31 -4.36 -3.18 -11.06
CA ARG A 31 -3.73 -3.37 -12.38
C ARG A 31 -2.49 -4.26 -12.32
N VAL A 32 -1.73 -4.20 -11.24
CA VAL A 32 -0.46 -4.95 -11.09
C VAL A 32 -0.61 -6.20 -10.19
N GLY A 33 -1.82 -6.48 -9.69
CA GLY A 33 -2.11 -7.69 -8.92
C GLY A 33 -1.69 -7.63 -7.44
N MET A 34 -1.68 -6.44 -6.83
CA MET A 34 -1.36 -6.23 -5.42
C MET A 34 -2.51 -5.56 -4.66
N SER A 35 -2.48 -5.66 -3.33
CA SER A 35 -3.38 -4.90 -2.47
C SER A 35 -3.07 -3.40 -2.50
N GLU A 36 -4.05 -2.58 -2.13
CA GLU A 36 -3.86 -1.12 -2.00
C GLU A 36 -2.78 -0.76 -0.96
N GLY A 37 -2.69 -1.53 0.13
CA GLY A 37 -1.68 -1.33 1.18
C GLY A 37 -0.27 -1.58 0.66
N GLU A 38 -0.06 -2.69 -0.05
CA GLU A 38 1.22 -2.99 -0.71
C GLU A 38 1.58 -1.88 -1.71
N ALA A 39 0.65 -1.52 -2.60
CA ALA A 39 0.87 -0.44 -3.56
C ALA A 39 1.29 0.86 -2.88
N THR A 40 0.66 1.20 -1.76
CA THR A 40 0.99 2.39 -0.96
C THR A 40 2.43 2.32 -0.41
N THR A 41 2.85 1.17 0.11
CA THR A 41 4.22 0.98 0.61
C THR A 41 5.27 1.15 -0.49
N PHE A 42 5.07 0.51 -1.66
CA PHE A 42 5.98 0.67 -2.80
C PHE A 42 6.03 2.11 -3.30
N LEU A 43 4.86 2.74 -3.47
CA LEU A 43 4.79 4.13 -3.91
C LEU A 43 5.52 5.08 -2.95
N ALA A 44 5.39 4.88 -1.63
CA ALA A 44 6.10 5.70 -0.65
C ALA A 44 7.63 5.62 -0.82
N THR A 45 8.16 4.42 -1.07
CA THR A 45 9.59 4.21 -1.37
C THR A 45 10.00 4.89 -2.67
N LEU A 46 9.27 4.64 -3.76
CA LEU A 46 9.58 5.20 -5.08
C LEU A 46 9.48 6.73 -5.12
N ILE A 47 8.59 7.32 -4.32
CA ILE A 47 8.47 8.77 -4.16
C ILE A 47 9.69 9.32 -3.41
N ARG A 48 10.12 8.67 -2.33
CA ARG A 48 11.35 9.04 -1.60
C ARG A 48 12.59 8.98 -2.49
N GLU A 49 12.65 8.02 -3.40
CA GLU A 49 13.72 7.87 -4.40
C GLU A 49 13.60 8.84 -5.58
N GLY A 50 12.51 9.60 -5.69
CA GLY A 50 12.27 10.55 -6.79
C GLY A 50 11.86 9.91 -8.12
N ARG A 51 11.49 8.62 -8.11
CA ARG A 51 11.11 7.84 -9.30
C ARG A 51 9.63 8.00 -9.65
N VAL A 52 8.80 8.35 -8.67
CA VAL A 52 7.38 8.70 -8.83
C VAL A 52 7.12 10.06 -8.18
N ARG A 53 6.22 10.86 -8.74
CA ARG A 53 5.82 12.16 -8.17
C ARG A 53 4.42 12.07 -7.55
N MET A 54 4.27 12.55 -6.32
CA MET A 54 2.97 12.75 -5.68
C MET A 54 2.36 14.06 -6.19
N GLN A 55 1.18 14.00 -6.83
CA GLN A 55 0.52 15.18 -7.42
C GLN A 55 -0.63 15.72 -6.59
N LEU A 56 -1.47 14.84 -6.05
CA LEU A 56 -2.65 15.20 -5.26
C LEU A 56 -2.57 14.52 -3.90
N VAL A 57 -2.88 15.27 -2.85
CA VAL A 57 -3.02 14.80 -1.47
C VAL A 57 -4.25 15.48 -0.90
N GLU A 58 -5.11 14.69 -0.27
CA GLU A 58 -6.27 15.20 0.45
C GLU A 58 -6.21 14.79 1.91
N ALA A 59 -6.91 15.53 2.78
CA ALA A 59 -7.08 15.08 4.15
C ALA A 59 -7.95 13.82 4.13
N GLY A 60 -7.48 12.76 4.76
CA GLY A 60 -8.35 11.63 5.07
C GLY A 60 -9.50 12.09 5.96
N GLY A 61 -10.62 11.36 5.92
CA GLY A 61 -11.63 11.47 6.97
C GLY A 61 -10.97 11.32 8.36
N PRO A 62 -11.60 11.82 9.43
CA PRO A 62 -11.03 11.67 10.76
C PRO A 62 -10.66 10.21 10.97
N LEU A 63 -9.51 9.97 11.58
CA LEU A 63 -9.15 8.67 12.14
C LEU A 63 -10.12 8.41 13.31
N THR A 64 -11.43 8.32 13.04
CA THR A 64 -12.39 7.85 14.02
C THR A 64 -11.94 6.43 14.36
N GLY A 65 -11.86 6.14 15.66
CA GLY A 65 -11.16 5.00 16.24
C GLY A 65 -11.63 3.61 15.80
N ASP A 66 -12.34 3.46 14.69
CA ASP A 66 -12.80 2.19 14.13
C ASP A 66 -11.64 1.33 13.62
N ARG A 67 -10.55 1.92 13.11
CA ARG A 67 -9.36 1.14 12.70
C ARG A 67 -8.53 0.68 13.89
N GLU A 68 -8.39 1.51 14.91
CA GLU A 68 -7.60 1.21 16.12
C GLU A 68 -8.35 0.22 17.04
N ALA A 69 -9.66 0.43 17.23
CA ALA A 69 -10.51 -0.50 17.97
C ALA A 69 -10.61 -1.88 17.27
N ARG A 70 -10.65 -1.93 15.94
CA ARG A 70 -10.68 -3.21 15.19
C ARG A 70 -9.35 -3.96 15.26
N VAL A 71 -8.22 -3.24 15.34
CA VAL A 71 -6.90 -3.86 15.57
C VAL A 71 -6.81 -4.40 16.99
N ASP A 72 -7.19 -3.61 17.99
CA ASP A 72 -7.19 -4.04 19.41
C ASP A 72 -8.10 -5.26 19.64
N GLU A 73 -9.33 -5.24 19.10
CA GLU A 73 -10.27 -6.36 19.20
C GLU A 73 -9.74 -7.63 18.50
N SER A 74 -9.05 -7.48 17.36
CA SER A 74 -8.43 -8.61 16.66
C SER A 74 -7.25 -9.19 17.45
N VAL A 75 -6.43 -8.34 18.06
CA VAL A 75 -5.33 -8.75 18.95
C VAL A 75 -5.86 -9.47 20.19
N GLN A 76 -6.93 -8.94 20.82
CA GLN A 76 -7.57 -9.58 21.97
C GLN A 76 -8.17 -10.93 21.62
N ARG A 77 -8.82 -11.08 20.46
CA ARG A 77 -9.35 -12.37 19.99
C ARG A 77 -8.25 -13.40 19.80
N VAL A 78 -7.13 -13.02 19.20
CA VAL A 78 -5.98 -13.92 19.01
C VAL A 78 -5.38 -14.30 20.36
N HIS A 79 -5.18 -13.34 21.25
CA HIS A 79 -4.66 -13.62 22.59
C HIS A 79 -5.58 -14.58 23.36
N ALA A 80 -6.89 -14.33 23.38
CA ALA A 80 -7.87 -15.19 24.04
C ALA A 80 -7.91 -16.61 23.46
N ALA A 81 -7.80 -16.76 22.14
CA ALA A 81 -7.72 -18.07 21.49
C ALA A 81 -6.42 -18.84 21.81
N LEU A 82 -5.35 -18.14 22.20
CA LEU A 82 -4.08 -18.75 22.59
C LEU A 82 -3.98 -19.03 24.10
N THR A 83 -4.87 -18.47 24.91
CA THR A 83 -4.90 -18.66 26.38
C THR A 83 -6.09 -19.48 26.89
N ALA A 84 -6.96 -19.98 26.00
CA ALA A 84 -8.04 -20.92 26.30
C ALA A 84 -7.62 -22.36 25.98
#